data_AF-A0A068MYC9-F1
#
_entry.id   AF-A0A068MYC9-F1
#
_cell.length_a   1.000
_cell.length_b   1.000
_cell.length_c   1.000
_cell.angle_alpha   90.00
_cell.angle_beta   90.00
_cell.angle_gamma   90.00
#
_symmetry.space_group_name_H-M   'P 1'
#
loop_
_entity.id
_entity.type
_entity.pdbx_description
1 polymer ?
#
loop_
_entity_poly.entity_id
_entity_poly.type
_entity_poly.pdbx_seq_one_letter_code
_entity_poly.pdbx_strand_id
1 'polypeptide(L)'
;MASGNKFKLTLPVSPTGQFICQRDLNLYDSPDRQELATQAAQGRYLKLTSNIEASVILVEQSEDGYQGWLAWEDLGSLCPATVPYQAIDVTREEIEQRIPQVIEYLFKAKATENYYLWGGNIGPNYDCSGLMQAAFASQGIWLPRDSYQQAAFCQEMFDARPQRRSGKLSPAMVGEVIQEFLPGDLIFFGNQRVDHVGLYLGEGKYIHSSGKTHGRHGIGIDSLTDLTDPISHKYFQKWWFCGRVMKSFNPVEDSLANTDIAVDTKSLK
;
A
#
# COMPACT_ATOMS: atom_id res chain seq x y z
N MET A 1 -15.40 20.71 -37.70
CA MET A 1 -14.52 21.87 -37.47
C MET A 1 -14.64 22.28 -36.01
N ALA A 2 -13.50 22.35 -35.33
CA ALA A 2 -13.20 23.05 -34.07
C ALA A 2 -14.02 22.74 -32.80
N SER A 3 -13.60 21.71 -32.06
CA SER A 3 -13.64 21.74 -30.58
C SER A 3 -12.43 21.06 -29.91
N GLY A 4 -11.64 20.27 -30.64
CA GLY A 4 -10.46 19.56 -30.10
C GLY A 4 -9.15 20.37 -29.99
N ASN A 5 -9.17 21.69 -29.69
CA ASN A 5 -7.91 22.45 -29.63
C ASN A 5 -7.95 23.72 -28.75
N LYS A 6 -8.40 23.57 -27.49
CA LYS A 6 -8.29 24.55 -26.41
C LYS A 6 -8.15 23.71 -25.13
N PHE A 7 -6.99 23.41 -24.55
CA PHE A 7 -5.82 24.21 -24.28
C PHE A 7 -4.64 23.26 -24.01
N LYS A 8 -3.48 23.48 -24.62
CA LYS A 8 -2.22 22.87 -24.15
C LYS A 8 -1.83 23.58 -22.86
N LEU A 9 -2.12 22.98 -21.71
CA LEU A 9 -1.35 23.28 -20.51
C LEU A 9 0.09 22.92 -20.87
N THR A 10 0.94 23.92 -21.09
CA THR A 10 2.37 23.69 -21.33
C THR A 10 2.99 23.47 -19.98
N LEU A 11 2.76 22.28 -19.42
CA LEU A 11 3.68 21.77 -18.43
C LEU A 11 5.08 21.88 -19.02
N PRO A 12 6.04 22.43 -18.28
CA PRO A 12 7.40 22.54 -18.77
C PRO A 12 7.90 21.15 -19.16
N VAL A 13 8.62 21.09 -20.28
CA VAL A 13 9.18 19.82 -20.78
C VAL A 13 10.12 19.27 -19.72
N SER A 14 9.89 18.04 -19.30
CA SER A 14 10.81 17.33 -18.41
C SER A 14 11.88 16.61 -19.22
N PRO A 15 13.18 16.83 -18.94
CA PRO A 15 14.27 16.12 -19.63
C PRO A 15 14.28 14.62 -19.35
N THR A 16 13.63 14.19 -18.26
CA THR A 16 13.53 12.78 -17.85
C THR A 16 12.19 12.15 -18.19
N GLY A 17 11.21 12.96 -18.63
CA GLY A 17 9.81 12.54 -18.74
C GLY A 17 9.08 12.40 -17.39
N GLN A 18 9.76 12.70 -16.28
CA GLN A 18 9.20 12.63 -14.91
C GLN A 18 9.05 14.02 -14.29
N PHE A 19 8.15 14.13 -13.33
CA PHE A 19 7.89 15.34 -12.56
C PHE A 19 7.95 15.04 -11.07
N ILE A 20 8.28 16.02 -10.24
CA ILE A 20 8.32 15.89 -8.78
C ILE A 20 7.18 16.69 -8.17
N CYS A 21 6.40 16.06 -7.30
CA CYS A 21 5.33 16.68 -6.54
C CYS A 21 5.89 17.78 -5.62
N GLN A 22 5.41 19.02 -5.77
CA GLN A 22 5.79 20.15 -4.92
C GLN A 22 4.95 20.28 -3.64
N ARG A 23 3.86 19.52 -3.56
CA ARG A 23 3.01 19.34 -2.37
C ARG A 23 2.36 17.96 -2.46
N ASP A 24 1.62 17.59 -1.42
CA ASP A 24 0.81 16.38 -1.42
C ASP A 24 -0.33 16.49 -2.45
N LEU A 25 -0.53 15.43 -3.23
CA LEU A 25 -1.51 15.34 -4.31
C LEU A 25 -2.41 14.11 -4.12
N ASN A 26 -3.70 14.26 -4.43
CA ASN A 26 -4.64 13.15 -4.48
C ASN A 26 -4.67 12.55 -5.88
N LEU A 27 -4.69 11.22 -5.96
CA LEU A 27 -4.83 10.46 -7.19
C LEU A 27 -6.08 9.59 -7.10
N TYR A 28 -6.97 9.70 -8.09
CA TYR A 28 -8.29 9.05 -8.09
C TYR A 28 -8.29 7.76 -8.90
N ASP A 29 -9.21 6.85 -8.59
CA ASP A 29 -9.33 5.57 -9.31
C ASP A 29 -9.98 5.72 -10.69
N SER A 30 -10.77 6.78 -10.86
CA SER A 30 -11.52 7.09 -12.07
C SER A 30 -11.47 8.60 -12.41
N PRO A 31 -11.78 8.97 -13.66
CA PRO A 31 -11.86 10.36 -14.07
C PRO A 31 -12.91 11.23 -13.34
N ASP A 32 -13.93 10.63 -12.72
CA ASP A 32 -15.00 11.35 -12.03
C ASP A 32 -14.61 11.88 -10.64
N ARG A 33 -13.43 11.44 -10.14
CA ARG A 33 -12.83 11.83 -8.85
C ARG A 33 -13.72 11.57 -7.64
N GLN A 34 -14.61 10.57 -7.70
CA GLN A 34 -15.46 10.21 -6.56
C GLN A 34 -14.69 9.44 -5.48
N GLU A 35 -13.72 8.61 -5.88
CA GLU A 35 -12.98 7.75 -4.96
C GLU A 35 -11.46 7.91 -5.12
N LEU A 36 -10.77 7.96 -3.98
CA LEU A 36 -9.33 8.08 -3.93
C LEU A 36 -8.70 6.70 -4.20
N ALA A 37 -7.74 6.63 -5.12
CA ALA A 37 -6.92 5.44 -5.31
C ALA A 37 -5.69 5.49 -4.41
N THR A 38 -4.99 6.62 -4.40
CA THR A 38 -3.82 6.85 -3.56
C THR A 38 -3.54 8.35 -3.38
N GLN A 39 -2.48 8.69 -2.66
CA GLN A 39 -1.94 10.03 -2.57
C GLN A 39 -0.45 10.00 -2.87
N ALA A 40 0.04 11.03 -3.55
CA ALA A 40 1.46 11.22 -3.82
C ALA A 40 2.00 12.30 -2.89
N ALA A 41 2.88 11.91 -1.96
CA ALA A 41 3.52 12.85 -1.03
C ALA A 41 4.41 13.85 -1.78
N GLN A 42 4.61 15.03 -1.18
CA GLN A 42 5.62 15.98 -1.64
C GLN A 42 6.98 15.28 -1.83
N GLY A 43 7.63 15.52 -2.96
CA GLY A 43 8.89 14.88 -3.32
C GLY A 43 8.76 13.58 -4.12
N ARG A 44 7.56 12.98 -4.22
CA ARG A 44 7.34 11.81 -5.09
C ARG A 44 7.44 12.16 -6.57
N TYR A 45 7.86 11.18 -7.36
CA TYR A 45 8.05 11.28 -8.80
C TYR A 45 6.83 10.75 -9.55
N LEU A 46 6.29 11.53 -10.48
CA LEU A 46 5.19 11.16 -11.36
C LEU A 46 5.64 11.13 -12.83
N LYS A 47 5.14 10.17 -13.58
CA LYS A 47 5.11 10.19 -15.05
C LYS A 47 3.71 10.56 -15.50
N LEU A 48 3.61 11.45 -16.48
CA LEU A 48 2.34 11.76 -17.11
C LEU A 48 2.11 10.81 -18.28
N THR A 49 0.92 10.24 -18.39
CA THR A 49 0.57 9.37 -19.53
C THR A 49 -0.08 10.16 -20.66
N SER A 50 -0.38 9.48 -21.77
CA SER A 50 -1.19 10.05 -22.86
C SER A 50 -2.70 10.03 -22.58
N ASN A 51 -3.15 9.42 -21.49
CA ASN A 51 -4.57 9.26 -21.18
C ASN A 51 -5.09 10.49 -20.45
N ILE A 52 -5.93 11.26 -21.15
CA ILE A 52 -6.46 12.54 -20.70
C ILE A 52 -7.97 12.52 -20.90
N GLU A 53 -8.72 12.84 -19.84
CA GLU A 53 -10.18 12.89 -19.86
C GLU A 53 -10.68 14.17 -19.19
N ALA A 54 -11.54 14.93 -19.87
CA ALA A 54 -12.12 16.16 -19.35
C ALA A 54 -11.10 17.10 -18.66
N SER A 55 -11.06 17.12 -17.33
CA SER A 55 -10.17 17.95 -16.49
C SER A 55 -9.22 17.12 -15.62
N VAL A 56 -8.90 15.90 -16.05
CA VAL A 56 -7.97 14.98 -15.38
C VAL A 56 -6.96 14.38 -16.36
N ILE A 57 -5.85 13.88 -15.84
CA ILE A 57 -4.82 13.14 -16.58
C ILE A 57 -4.42 11.92 -15.76
N LEU A 58 -4.28 10.76 -16.41
CA LEU A 58 -3.74 9.58 -15.75
C LEU A 58 -2.23 9.75 -15.57
N VAL A 59 -1.76 9.55 -14.35
CA VAL A 59 -0.34 9.61 -13.98
C VAL A 59 0.10 8.29 -13.35
N GLU A 60 1.39 8.01 -13.40
CA GLU A 60 2.03 6.85 -12.78
C GLU A 60 3.08 7.32 -11.78
N GLN A 61 3.01 6.84 -10.54
CA GLN A 61 4.02 7.10 -9.54
C GLN A 61 5.26 6.24 -9.82
N SER A 62 6.44 6.86 -9.79
CA SER A 62 7.67 6.22 -10.28
C SER A 62 8.27 5.21 -9.30
N GLU A 63 7.89 5.27 -8.01
CA GLU A 63 8.48 4.44 -6.96
C GLU A 63 7.74 3.12 -6.75
N ASP A 64 6.44 3.08 -7.05
CA ASP A 64 5.58 1.90 -6.88
C ASP A 64 4.85 1.49 -8.17
N GLY A 65 5.02 2.24 -9.26
CA GLY A 65 4.35 2.00 -10.54
C GLY A 65 2.83 2.21 -10.49
N TYR A 66 2.31 2.79 -9.41
CA TYR A 66 0.86 2.89 -9.21
C TYR A 66 0.27 4.01 -10.04
N GLN A 67 -0.86 3.72 -10.70
CA GLN A 67 -1.55 4.67 -11.56
C GLN A 67 -2.77 5.28 -10.87
N GLY A 68 -3.05 6.53 -11.19
CA GLY A 68 -4.26 7.22 -10.76
C GLY A 68 -4.49 8.51 -11.52
N TRP A 69 -5.71 9.00 -11.48
CA TRP A 69 -6.12 10.22 -12.17
C TRP A 69 -5.77 11.44 -11.31
N LEU A 70 -5.02 12.37 -11.88
CA LEU A 70 -4.66 13.65 -11.28
C LEU A 70 -5.53 14.76 -11.85
N ALA A 71 -6.04 15.64 -11.00
CA ALA A 71 -6.82 16.80 -11.43
C ALA A 71 -5.93 17.83 -12.14
N TRP A 72 -6.43 18.48 -13.19
CA TRP A 72 -5.65 19.48 -13.94
C TRP A 72 -5.23 20.68 -13.09
N GLU A 73 -6.05 21.06 -12.12
CA GLU A 73 -5.74 22.14 -11.17
C GLU A 73 -4.49 21.84 -10.32
N ASP A 74 -4.12 20.56 -10.17
CA ASP A 74 -2.94 20.14 -9.44
C ASP A 74 -1.67 20.13 -10.29
N LEU A 75 -1.76 20.22 -11.63
CA LEU A 75 -0.60 20.17 -12.53
C LEU A 75 0.40 21.31 -12.28
N GLY A 76 -0.07 22.47 -11.81
CA GLY A 76 0.81 23.57 -11.40
C GLY A 76 1.70 23.24 -10.19
N SER A 77 1.43 22.13 -9.51
CA SER A 77 2.21 21.64 -8.35
C SER A 77 3.26 20.61 -8.75
N LEU A 78 3.54 20.45 -10.04
CA LEU A 78 4.56 19.55 -10.56
C LEU A 78 5.76 20.35 -11.06
N CYS A 79 6.98 19.95 -10.65
CA CYS A 79 8.21 20.48 -11.22
C CYS A 79 8.88 19.43 -12.12
N PRO A 80 9.47 19.81 -13.27
CA PRO A 80 10.22 18.87 -14.09
C PRO A 80 11.40 18.25 -13.33
N ALA A 81 11.49 16.93 -13.34
CA ALA A 81 12.64 16.25 -12.77
C ALA A 81 13.85 16.38 -13.71
N THR A 82 14.96 16.93 -13.19
CA THR A 82 16.24 17.01 -13.92
C THR A 82 17.06 15.73 -13.81
N VAL A 83 16.77 14.89 -12.82
CA VAL A 83 17.37 13.57 -12.59
C VAL A 83 16.23 12.57 -12.46
N PRO A 84 16.28 11.42 -13.15
CA PRO A 84 15.19 10.46 -13.06
C PRO A 84 15.15 9.82 -11.67
N TYR A 85 13.98 9.32 -11.27
CA TYR A 85 13.88 8.47 -10.09
C TYR A 85 14.82 7.26 -10.23
N GLN A 86 15.57 6.96 -9.18
CA GLN A 86 16.39 5.77 -9.07
C GLN A 86 15.90 4.96 -7.89
N ALA A 87 15.48 3.72 -8.16
CA ALA A 87 15.13 2.80 -7.09
C ALA A 87 16.36 2.53 -6.22
N ILE A 88 16.16 2.55 -4.91
CA ILE A 88 17.21 2.24 -3.95
C ILE A 88 17.13 0.75 -3.66
N ASP A 89 18.21 0.04 -3.97
CA ASP A 89 18.37 -1.34 -3.53
C ASP A 89 18.63 -1.36 -2.02
N VAL A 90 17.77 -2.07 -1.30
CA VAL A 90 17.90 -2.28 0.14
C VAL A 90 17.90 -3.78 0.39
N THR A 91 18.99 -4.27 0.96
CA THR A 91 19.14 -5.69 1.30
C THR A 91 18.23 -6.09 2.47
N ARG A 92 18.02 -7.39 2.64
CA ARG A 92 17.24 -7.91 3.78
C ARG A 92 17.82 -7.47 5.13
N GLU A 93 19.13 -7.51 5.29
CA GLU A 93 19.81 -7.12 6.53
C GLU A 93 19.58 -5.63 6.83
N GLU A 94 19.68 -4.76 5.83
CA GLU A 94 19.38 -3.34 6.00
C GLU A 94 17.91 -3.09 6.33
N ILE A 95 16.98 -3.86 5.75
CA ILE A 95 15.56 -3.80 6.11
C ILE A 95 15.37 -4.16 7.58
N GLU A 96 15.99 -5.26 8.06
CA GLU A 96 15.93 -5.68 9.47
C GLU A 96 16.38 -4.57 10.42
N GLN A 97 17.48 -3.90 10.09
CA GLN A 97 18.01 -2.80 10.89
C GLN A 97 17.08 -1.58 10.94
N ARG A 98 16.21 -1.40 9.94
CA ARG A 98 15.27 -0.27 9.81
C ARG A 98 13.85 -0.57 10.33
N ILE A 99 13.50 -1.85 10.56
CA ILE A 99 12.17 -2.23 11.09
C ILE A 99 11.80 -1.49 12.39
N PRO A 100 12.70 -1.28 13.37
CA PRO A 100 12.34 -0.53 14.57
C PRO A 100 11.78 0.87 14.28
N GLN A 101 12.33 1.57 13.29
CA GLN A 101 11.87 2.90 12.88
C GLN A 101 10.56 2.84 12.08
N VAL A 102 10.33 1.77 11.29
CA VAL A 102 9.02 1.51 10.67
C VAL A 102 7.94 1.32 11.74
N ILE A 103 8.24 0.55 12.79
CA ILE A 103 7.32 0.34 13.92
C ILE A 103 7.10 1.65 14.69
N GLU A 104 8.14 2.44 14.92
CA GLU A 104 8.03 3.75 15.56
C GLU A 104 7.09 4.69 14.77
N TYR A 105 7.21 4.71 13.44
CA TYR A 105 6.30 5.46 12.57
C TYR A 105 4.84 5.03 12.79
N LEU A 106 4.58 3.73 12.83
CA LEU A 106 3.22 3.19 13.01
C LEU A 106 2.62 3.57 14.37
N PHE A 107 3.42 3.55 15.44
CA PHE A 107 2.97 4.00 16.76
C PHE A 107 2.70 5.51 16.81
N LYS A 108 3.51 6.34 16.13
CA LYS A 108 3.27 7.78 15.99
C LYS A 108 1.99 8.07 15.21
N ALA A 109 1.78 7.37 14.08
CA ALA A 109 0.57 7.48 13.28
C ALA A 109 -0.67 7.08 14.11
N LYS A 110 -0.59 5.97 14.85
CA LYS A 110 -1.65 5.51 15.75
C LYS A 110 -1.99 6.52 16.86
N ALA A 111 -0.98 7.19 17.42
CA ALA A 111 -1.15 8.15 18.51
C ALA A 111 -1.77 9.49 18.05
N THR A 112 -1.73 9.77 16.74
CA THR A 112 -2.39 10.92 16.14
C THR A 112 -3.84 10.57 15.86
N GLU A 113 -4.77 11.53 16.06
CA GLU A 113 -6.17 11.33 15.69
C GLU A 113 -6.27 10.97 14.20
N ASN A 114 -6.88 9.82 13.92
CA ASN A 114 -6.97 9.27 12.59
C ASN A 114 -8.28 8.50 12.41
N TYR A 115 -8.70 8.38 11.15
CA TYR A 115 -9.73 7.45 10.75
C TYR A 115 -9.32 6.66 9.49
N TYR A 116 -10.03 5.57 9.22
CA TYR A 116 -9.81 4.79 8.00
C TYR A 116 -10.29 5.56 6.77
N LEU A 117 -9.34 5.97 5.93
CA LEU A 117 -9.60 6.65 4.65
C LEU A 117 -9.21 5.73 3.51
N TRP A 118 -10.19 5.28 2.72
CA TRP A 118 -9.91 4.55 1.48
C TRP A 118 -9.03 5.37 0.54
N GLY A 119 -7.99 4.77 -0.02
CA GLY A 119 -6.96 5.46 -0.80
C GLY A 119 -5.95 6.25 0.04
N GLY A 120 -6.15 6.37 1.35
CA GLY A 120 -5.29 7.15 2.24
C GLY A 120 -3.88 6.59 2.33
N ASN A 121 -2.90 7.40 1.93
CA ASN A 121 -1.47 7.06 1.92
C ASN A 121 -0.62 8.10 2.68
N ILE A 122 -1.16 9.30 2.88
CA ILE A 122 -0.51 10.39 3.60
C ILE A 122 -1.26 10.64 4.90
N GLY A 123 -0.51 10.89 5.98
CA GLY A 123 -1.06 11.08 7.30
C GLY A 123 -1.97 12.30 7.44
N PRO A 124 -2.89 12.28 8.41
CA PRO A 124 -2.99 11.28 9.47
C PRO A 124 -3.91 10.08 9.14
N ASN A 125 -4.64 10.11 8.02
CA ASN A 125 -5.69 9.13 7.71
C ASN A 125 -5.23 8.15 6.62
N TYR A 126 -5.27 6.87 6.93
CA TYR A 126 -4.73 5.82 6.06
C TYR A 126 -5.74 4.72 5.81
N ASP A 127 -5.65 4.06 4.65
CA ASP A 127 -6.15 2.70 4.50
C ASP A 127 -5.11 1.67 4.99
N CYS A 128 -5.45 0.38 4.89
CA CYS A 128 -4.60 -0.68 5.42
C CYS A 128 -3.24 -0.75 4.71
N SER A 129 -3.20 -0.80 3.38
CA SER A 129 -1.96 -0.98 2.61
C SER A 129 -1.19 0.33 2.42
N GLY A 130 -1.88 1.46 2.43
CA GLY A 130 -1.29 2.79 2.42
C GLY A 130 -0.56 3.10 3.72
N LEU A 131 -1.07 2.65 4.87
CA LEU A 131 -0.34 2.73 6.14
C LEU A 131 0.98 1.93 6.06
N MET A 132 0.95 0.72 5.50
CA MET A 132 2.16 -0.11 5.34
C MET A 132 3.16 0.57 4.40
N GLN A 133 2.71 0.99 3.22
CA GLN A 133 3.59 1.64 2.25
C GLN A 133 4.23 2.90 2.83
N ALA A 134 3.46 3.76 3.51
CA ALA A 134 3.98 4.98 4.12
C ALA A 134 5.01 4.70 5.22
N ALA A 135 4.76 3.69 6.06
CA ALA A 135 5.68 3.33 7.15
C ALA A 135 7.03 2.81 6.62
N PHE A 136 7.02 1.92 5.63
CA PHE A 136 8.25 1.43 5.01
C PHE A 136 8.97 2.51 4.18
N ALA A 137 8.21 3.32 3.41
CA ALA A 137 8.77 4.42 2.62
C ALA A 137 9.46 5.48 3.49
N SER A 138 9.00 5.67 4.73
CA SER A 138 9.68 6.56 5.71
C SER A 138 11.13 6.16 6.00
N GLN A 139 11.49 4.89 5.75
CA GLN A 139 12.84 4.33 5.91
C GLN A 139 13.51 4.00 4.56
N GLY A 140 12.99 4.56 3.46
CA GLY A 140 13.52 4.34 2.11
C GLY A 140 13.30 2.93 1.58
N ILE A 141 12.31 2.19 2.11
CA ILE A 141 11.94 0.85 1.64
C ILE A 141 10.60 0.98 0.91
N TRP A 142 10.59 0.73 -0.40
CA TRP A 142 9.36 0.82 -1.17
C TRP A 142 8.59 -0.50 -1.16
N LEU A 143 7.28 -0.38 -1.00
CA LEU A 143 6.32 -1.47 -1.19
C LEU A 143 5.34 -1.08 -2.31
N PRO A 144 4.76 -2.06 -3.02
CA PRO A 144 3.58 -1.81 -3.85
C PRO A 144 2.42 -1.21 -3.04
N ARG A 145 1.46 -0.57 -3.72
CA ARG A 145 0.42 0.22 -3.06
C ARG A 145 -0.74 -0.61 -2.50
N ASP A 146 -1.19 -1.62 -3.22
CA ASP A 146 -2.36 -2.40 -2.83
C ASP A 146 -1.97 -3.62 -2.00
N SER A 147 -2.84 -4.03 -1.06
CA SER A 147 -2.58 -5.19 -0.18
C SER A 147 -2.28 -6.48 -0.95
N TYR A 148 -2.96 -6.72 -2.08
CA TYR A 148 -2.70 -7.91 -2.90
C TYR A 148 -1.36 -7.84 -3.64
N GLN A 149 -0.91 -6.64 -4.02
CA GLN A 149 0.42 -6.44 -4.61
C GLN A 149 1.52 -6.58 -3.57
N GLN A 150 1.30 -6.08 -2.35
CA GLN A 150 2.21 -6.29 -1.22
C GLN A 150 2.32 -7.78 -0.87
N ALA A 151 1.20 -8.50 -0.88
CA ALA A 151 1.18 -9.95 -0.68
C ALA A 151 2.00 -10.68 -1.75
N ALA A 152 1.76 -10.35 -3.02
CA ALA A 152 2.49 -10.88 -4.16
C ALA A 152 4.00 -10.63 -4.11
N PHE A 153 4.39 -9.50 -3.53
CA PHE A 153 5.78 -9.08 -3.42
C PHE A 153 6.54 -9.75 -2.26
N CYS A 154 5.86 -10.05 -1.16
CA CYS A 154 6.49 -10.61 0.04
C CYS A 154 6.88 -12.09 -0.14
N GLN A 155 7.95 -12.51 0.55
CA GLN A 155 8.25 -13.93 0.71
C GLN A 155 7.22 -14.57 1.66
N GLU A 156 6.49 -15.58 1.21
CA GLU A 156 5.55 -16.33 2.07
C GLU A 156 6.32 -17.07 3.18
N MET A 157 6.01 -16.73 4.44
CA MET A 157 6.55 -17.39 5.63
C MET A 157 5.61 -18.49 6.14
N PHE A 158 4.30 -18.27 6.00
CA PHE A 158 3.29 -19.22 6.43
C PHE A 158 1.95 -18.96 5.75
N ASP A 159 1.41 -19.96 5.06
CA ASP A 159 0.05 -19.96 4.49
C ASP A 159 -0.98 -20.55 5.46
N ALA A 160 -1.91 -19.73 5.94
CA ALA A 160 -2.97 -20.13 6.86
C ALA A 160 -4.19 -20.74 6.16
N ARG A 161 -4.31 -20.61 4.82
CA ARG A 161 -5.51 -21.02 4.07
C ARG A 161 -5.82 -22.51 4.19
N PRO A 162 -4.85 -23.45 4.09
CA PRO A 162 -5.17 -24.89 4.17
C PRO A 162 -5.77 -25.28 5.53
N GLN A 163 -5.25 -24.73 6.62
CA GLN A 163 -5.69 -25.03 7.98
C GLN A 163 -7.00 -24.31 8.31
N ARG A 164 -7.20 -23.10 7.78
CA ARG A 164 -8.48 -22.39 7.86
C ARG A 164 -9.60 -23.14 7.13
N ARG A 165 -9.36 -23.57 5.88
CA ARG A 165 -10.34 -24.30 5.06
C ARG A 165 -10.71 -25.67 5.64
N SER A 166 -9.78 -26.31 6.34
CA SER A 166 -10.00 -27.60 6.99
C SER A 166 -10.53 -27.50 8.44
N GLY A 167 -10.71 -26.28 8.96
CA GLY A 167 -11.15 -26.06 10.35
C GLY A 167 -10.09 -26.43 11.40
N LYS A 168 -8.82 -26.57 11.00
CA LYS A 168 -7.70 -27.00 11.87
C LYS A 168 -6.85 -25.83 12.39
N LEU A 169 -7.14 -24.62 11.97
CA LEU A 169 -6.47 -23.42 12.47
C LEU A 169 -6.89 -23.19 13.94
N SER A 170 -6.02 -23.53 14.89
CA SER A 170 -6.26 -23.44 16.33
C SER A 170 -5.28 -22.49 17.01
N PRO A 171 -5.63 -21.86 18.15
CA PRO A 171 -4.71 -20.98 18.88
C PRO A 171 -3.37 -21.64 19.26
N ALA A 172 -3.37 -22.94 19.58
CA ALA A 172 -2.15 -23.68 19.89
C ALA A 172 -1.21 -23.76 18.69
N MET A 173 -1.74 -24.14 17.52
CA MET A 173 -0.98 -24.14 16.26
C MET A 173 -0.47 -22.75 15.90
N VAL A 174 -1.30 -21.72 16.09
CA VAL A 174 -0.88 -20.33 15.86
C VAL A 174 0.29 -19.98 16.76
N GLY A 175 0.24 -20.34 18.04
CA GLY A 175 1.31 -20.09 19.02
C GLY A 175 2.66 -20.69 18.65
N GLU A 176 2.67 -21.86 17.98
CA GLU A 176 3.88 -22.48 17.43
C GLU A 176 4.37 -21.76 16.17
N VAL A 177 3.47 -21.50 15.22
CA VAL A 177 3.81 -20.88 13.93
C VAL A 177 4.35 -19.46 14.09
N ILE A 178 3.79 -18.66 15.01
CA ILE A 178 4.22 -17.27 15.18
C ILE A 178 5.65 -17.14 15.75
N GLN A 179 6.27 -18.22 16.24
CA GLN A 179 7.67 -18.19 16.68
C GLN A 179 8.65 -17.97 15.50
N GLU A 180 8.23 -18.30 14.28
CA GLU A 180 9.01 -18.07 13.05
C GLU A 180 8.81 -16.65 12.48
N PHE A 181 7.85 -15.89 13.03
CA PHE A 181 7.55 -14.54 12.58
C PHE A 181 8.47 -13.55 13.26
N LEU A 182 8.91 -12.56 12.50
CA LEU A 182 9.71 -11.45 13.00
C LEU A 182 8.85 -10.18 13.02
N PRO A 183 9.02 -9.30 14.03
CA PRO A 183 8.48 -7.95 13.93
C PRO A 183 8.85 -7.32 12.58
N GLY A 184 7.88 -6.68 11.94
CA GLY A 184 8.04 -6.16 10.57
C GLY A 184 7.54 -7.08 9.46
N ASP A 185 7.27 -8.36 9.73
CA ASP A 185 6.53 -9.21 8.78
C ASP A 185 5.11 -8.66 8.56
N LEU A 186 4.57 -8.84 7.36
CA LEU A 186 3.22 -8.41 6.99
C LEU A 186 2.23 -9.57 7.14
N ILE A 187 1.11 -9.30 7.81
CA ILE A 187 0.00 -10.24 7.99
C ILE A 187 -1.11 -9.88 7.02
N PHE A 188 -1.42 -10.80 6.11
CA PHE A 188 -2.41 -10.60 5.06
C PHE A 188 -3.72 -11.30 5.39
N PHE A 189 -4.83 -10.65 5.03
CA PHE A 189 -6.18 -11.17 5.25
C PHE A 189 -7.03 -11.06 3.99
N GLY A 190 -8.02 -11.95 3.87
CA GLY A 190 -8.93 -11.98 2.74
C GLY A 190 -9.85 -13.19 2.73
N ASN A 191 -10.82 -13.18 1.82
CA ASN A 191 -11.74 -14.30 1.60
C ASN A 191 -11.48 -14.99 0.26
N GLN A 192 -11.74 -14.26 -0.83
CA GLN A 192 -11.51 -14.72 -2.20
C GLN A 192 -10.18 -14.24 -2.77
N ARG A 193 -9.73 -13.06 -2.31
CA ARG A 193 -8.42 -12.45 -2.57
C ARG A 193 -7.96 -11.71 -1.31
N VAL A 194 -6.68 -11.37 -1.25
CA VAL A 194 -6.13 -10.49 -0.21
C VAL A 194 -6.76 -9.10 -0.34
N ASP A 195 -7.41 -8.64 0.72
CA ASP A 195 -8.14 -7.37 0.77
C ASP A 195 -7.73 -6.49 1.97
N HIS A 196 -6.80 -6.99 2.81
CA HIS A 196 -6.35 -6.28 4.00
C HIS A 196 -4.94 -6.73 4.40
N VAL A 197 -4.19 -5.83 5.03
CA VAL A 197 -2.83 -6.08 5.54
C VAL A 197 -2.61 -5.37 6.89
N GLY A 198 -1.73 -5.93 7.71
CA GLY A 198 -1.18 -5.29 8.91
C GLY A 198 0.29 -5.69 9.12
N LEU A 199 0.99 -4.99 10.01
CA LEU A 199 2.38 -5.29 10.36
C LEU A 199 2.45 -6.04 11.69
N TYR A 200 3.15 -7.16 11.71
CA TYR A 200 3.38 -7.97 12.88
C TYR A 200 4.31 -7.26 13.87
N LEU A 201 3.92 -7.24 15.14
CA LEU A 201 4.63 -6.58 16.24
C LEU A 201 5.37 -7.56 17.16
N GLY A 202 5.20 -8.88 16.97
CA GLY A 202 5.61 -9.89 17.93
C GLY A 202 4.44 -10.37 18.81
N GLU A 203 4.64 -11.50 19.49
CA GLU A 203 3.69 -12.06 20.47
C GLU A 203 2.25 -12.28 19.92
N GLY A 204 2.12 -12.52 18.62
CA GLY A 204 0.81 -12.69 17.98
C GLY A 204 0.08 -11.38 17.68
N LYS A 205 0.65 -10.22 18.01
CA LYS A 205 0.03 -8.91 17.81
C LYS A 205 0.41 -8.33 16.45
N TYR A 206 -0.50 -7.57 15.86
CA TYR A 206 -0.24 -6.80 14.64
C TYR A 206 -0.93 -5.44 14.70
N ILE A 207 -0.34 -4.45 14.03
CA ILE A 207 -0.89 -3.09 13.88
C ILE A 207 -1.41 -2.90 12.45
N HIS A 208 -2.59 -2.30 12.31
CA HIS A 208 -3.19 -2.03 11.00
C HIS A 208 -4.10 -0.80 11.05
N SER A 209 -4.45 -0.23 9.89
CA SER A 209 -5.63 0.64 9.76
C SER A 209 -6.81 -0.21 9.29
N SER A 210 -7.97 -0.14 9.95
CA SER A 210 -9.16 -0.93 9.58
C SER A 210 -10.46 -0.13 9.50
N GLY A 211 -11.34 -0.55 8.58
CA GLY A 211 -12.60 0.14 8.28
C GLY A 211 -13.61 0.13 9.43
N LYS A 212 -14.70 0.90 9.29
CA LYS A 212 -15.72 1.10 10.33
C LYS A 212 -16.56 -0.14 10.63
N THR A 213 -16.83 -0.94 9.60
CA THR A 213 -17.88 -1.96 9.64
C THR A 213 -17.42 -3.23 10.37
N HIS A 214 -16.14 -3.57 10.26
CA HIS A 214 -15.53 -4.79 10.80
C HIS A 214 -14.20 -4.55 11.51
N GLY A 215 -13.86 -3.30 11.77
CA GLY A 215 -12.59 -2.88 12.32
C GLY A 215 -12.74 -1.71 13.27
N ARG A 216 -11.65 -0.96 13.43
CA ARG A 216 -11.50 0.08 14.45
C ARG A 216 -11.79 1.49 13.92
N HIS A 217 -12.20 1.60 12.65
CA HIS A 217 -12.33 2.87 11.92
C HIS A 217 -11.06 3.73 11.96
N GLY A 218 -9.89 3.10 11.91
CA GLY A 218 -8.59 3.77 12.04
C GLY A 218 -7.51 2.79 12.45
N ILE A 219 -6.39 3.31 12.95
CA ILE A 219 -5.22 2.54 13.32
C ILE A 219 -5.40 1.90 14.69
N GLY A 220 -5.21 0.58 14.76
CA GLY A 220 -5.30 -0.18 16.00
C GLY A 220 -4.42 -1.42 16.00
N ILE A 221 -4.42 -2.10 17.15
CA ILE A 221 -3.66 -3.33 17.37
C ILE A 221 -4.67 -4.44 17.62
N ASP A 222 -4.45 -5.57 16.94
CA ASP A 222 -5.25 -6.78 17.04
C ASP A 222 -4.32 -8.00 17.20
N SER A 223 -4.90 -9.16 17.48
CA SER A 223 -4.16 -10.37 17.83
C SER A 223 -4.57 -11.58 17.00
N LEU A 224 -3.57 -12.41 16.65
CA LEU A 224 -3.74 -13.73 16.06
C LEU A 224 -3.91 -14.84 17.13
N THR A 225 -3.57 -14.56 18.39
CA THR A 225 -3.57 -15.55 19.49
C THR A 225 -4.64 -15.27 20.54
N ASP A 226 -4.86 -14.01 20.88
CA ASP A 226 -5.93 -13.56 21.76
C ASP A 226 -7.16 -13.18 20.92
N LEU A 227 -8.12 -14.10 20.86
CA LEU A 227 -9.34 -13.96 20.07
C LEU A 227 -10.55 -13.58 20.92
N THR A 228 -10.34 -13.03 22.11
CA THR A 228 -11.42 -12.55 22.99
C THR A 228 -12.03 -11.24 22.47
N ASP A 229 -11.21 -10.40 21.82
CA ASP A 229 -11.66 -9.20 21.11
C ASP A 229 -12.41 -9.59 19.82
N PRO A 230 -13.65 -9.09 19.60
CA PRO A 230 -14.44 -9.46 18.43
C PRO A 230 -13.83 -9.04 17.08
N ILE A 231 -13.04 -7.96 17.05
CA ILE A 231 -12.37 -7.48 15.83
C ILE A 231 -11.20 -8.42 15.51
N SER A 232 -10.36 -8.74 16.50
CA SER A 232 -9.29 -9.73 16.38
C SER A 232 -9.83 -11.08 15.90
N HIS A 233 -10.90 -11.58 16.53
CA HIS A 233 -11.55 -12.83 16.12
C HIS A 233 -12.02 -12.79 14.65
N LYS A 234 -12.59 -11.67 14.22
CA LYS A 234 -13.10 -11.51 12.86
C LYS A 234 -11.99 -11.46 11.81
N TYR A 235 -10.91 -10.73 12.08
CA TYR A 235 -9.75 -10.71 11.19
C TYR A 235 -9.06 -12.07 11.14
N PHE A 236 -8.95 -12.77 12.26
CA PHE A 236 -8.41 -14.13 12.32
C PHE A 236 -9.15 -15.11 11.38
N GLN A 237 -10.48 -15.02 11.29
CA GLN A 237 -11.28 -15.83 10.36
C GLN A 237 -10.99 -15.54 8.88
N LYS A 238 -10.33 -14.42 8.58
CA LYS A 238 -9.88 -14.02 7.24
C LYS A 238 -8.37 -14.18 7.07
N TRP A 239 -7.64 -14.72 8.04
CA TRP A 239 -6.18 -14.82 7.94
C TRP A 239 -5.78 -15.63 6.70
N TRP A 240 -4.95 -15.01 5.87
CA TRP A 240 -4.50 -15.55 4.60
C TRP A 240 -3.11 -16.15 4.74
N PHE A 241 -2.10 -15.30 4.95
CA PHE A 241 -0.71 -15.74 5.13
C PHE A 241 0.12 -14.65 5.84
N CYS A 242 1.31 -15.02 6.28
CA CYS A 242 2.35 -14.11 6.75
C CYS A 242 3.44 -13.97 5.69
N GLY A 243 3.80 -12.75 5.31
CA GLY A 243 4.80 -12.46 4.29
C GLY A 243 5.92 -11.56 4.82
N ARG A 244 7.16 -11.86 4.43
CA ARG A 244 8.36 -11.10 4.82
C ARG A 244 8.85 -10.20 3.69
N VAL A 245 9.17 -8.95 4.03
CA VAL A 245 9.78 -7.99 3.10
C VAL A 245 11.28 -8.28 2.99
N MET A 246 11.68 -8.81 1.84
CA MET A 246 13.06 -9.26 1.58
C MET A 246 13.94 -8.23 0.85
N LYS A 247 13.30 -7.28 0.16
CA LYS A 247 13.95 -6.21 -0.60
C LYS A 247 13.03 -5.00 -0.73
N SER A 248 13.58 -3.86 -1.15
CA SER A 248 12.79 -2.71 -1.59
C SER A 248 12.23 -2.95 -3.00
N PHE A 249 10.99 -2.52 -3.25
CA PHE A 249 10.35 -2.66 -4.56
C PHE A 249 11.03 -1.79 -5.62
N ASN A 250 11.30 -2.37 -6.77
CA ASN A 250 11.85 -1.69 -7.93
C ASN A 250 10.90 -1.85 -9.14
N PRO A 251 10.12 -0.82 -9.54
CA PRO A 251 9.11 -0.95 -10.59
C PRO A 251 9.66 -1.24 -11.99
N VAL A 252 10.98 -1.18 -12.19
CA VAL A 252 11.63 -1.55 -13.46
C VAL A 252 11.95 -3.04 -13.51
N GLU A 253 12.37 -3.62 -12.38
CA GLU A 253 12.82 -5.02 -12.28
C GLU A 253 11.72 -5.95 -11.76
N ASP A 254 10.88 -5.43 -10.86
CA ASP A 254 9.82 -6.17 -10.22
C ASP A 254 8.54 -6.09 -11.04
N SER A 255 8.27 -7.17 -11.75
CA SER A 255 6.97 -7.38 -12.38
C SER A 255 5.95 -7.83 -11.33
N LEU A 256 4.93 -7.00 -11.10
CA LEU A 256 3.70 -7.41 -10.43
C LEU A 256 2.73 -8.13 -11.40
N ALA A 257 3.11 -8.33 -12.66
CA ALA A 257 2.29 -9.03 -13.65
C ALA A 257 2.16 -10.52 -13.28
N ASN A 258 0.92 -10.99 -13.17
CA ASN A 258 0.53 -12.39 -12.92
C ASN A 258 0.95 -13.00 -11.58
N THR A 259 0.80 -12.31 -10.46
CA THR A 259 0.65 -13.04 -9.21
C THR A 259 -0.79 -13.54 -9.08
N ASP A 260 -0.99 -14.79 -9.46
CA ASP A 260 -2.17 -15.65 -9.26
C ASP A 260 -2.54 -15.85 -7.77
N ILE A 261 -2.35 -14.84 -6.92
CA ILE A 261 -2.96 -14.75 -5.59
C ILE A 261 -4.39 -14.19 -5.80
N ALA A 262 -5.17 -14.95 -6.59
CA ALA A 262 -6.56 -14.79 -6.95
C ALA A 262 -6.97 -13.43 -7.56
N VAL A 263 -6.75 -13.30 -8.87
CA VAL A 263 -7.54 -12.39 -9.71
C VAL A 263 -8.28 -13.24 -10.74
N ASP A 264 -9.57 -13.51 -10.52
CA ASP A 264 -10.48 -13.71 -11.66
C ASP A 264 -10.55 -12.35 -12.36
N THR A 265 -9.93 -12.26 -13.54
CA THR A 265 -9.64 -11.04 -14.30
C THR A 265 -10.88 -10.40 -14.93
N LYS A 266 -12.00 -10.32 -14.20
CA LYS A 266 -13.29 -9.87 -14.73
C LYS A 266 -13.88 -8.60 -14.13
N SER A 267 -13.18 -7.87 -13.27
CA SER A 267 -13.71 -6.61 -12.75
C SER A 267 -12.69 -5.46 -12.70
N LEU A 268 -11.96 -5.29 -13.81
CA LEU A 268 -11.61 -3.94 -14.29
C LEU A 268 -12.63 -3.59 -15.40
N LYS A 269 -13.85 -3.29 -14.96
CA LYS A 269 -14.90 -2.56 -15.68
C LYS A 269 -15.79 -1.89 -14.64
#